data_AF-A0A6N2I9J6-F1
#
_entry.id   AF-A0A6N2I9J6-F1
#
_cell.length_a   1.000
_cell.length_b   1.000
_cell.length_c   1.000
_cell.angle_alpha   90.00
_cell.angle_beta   90.00
_cell.angle_gamma   90.00
#
_symmetry.space_group_name_H-M   'P 1'
#
loop_
_entity.id
_entity.type
_entity.pdbx_description
1 polymer ?
#
loop_
_entity_poly.entity_id
_entity_poly.type
_entity_poly.pdbx_seq_one_letter_code
_entity_poly.pdbx_strand_id
1 'polypeptide(L)'
;MRGPSGEDPVPDGAGAPLDPAAPAPLGVPRTATGDAGVDAGLERLADADHLPTEGHVEVYEDVHRGLRETLTALDAGPVPAPVPPYDHRS
;
A
#
# COMPACT_ATOMS: atom_id res chain seq x y z
N MET A 1 -40.65 -6.73 -36.88
CA MET A 1 -39.63 -7.36 -36.02
C MET A 1 -38.34 -6.56 -36.13
N ARG A 2 -37.73 -6.20 -34.98
CA ARG A 2 -36.45 -5.46 -34.78
C ARG A 2 -36.57 -3.94 -34.99
N GLY A 3 -36.31 -3.03 -34.06
CA GLY A 3 -35.68 -3.01 -32.73
C GLY A 3 -34.87 -1.69 -32.65
N PRO A 4 -34.94 -0.87 -31.59
CA PRO A 4 -34.33 0.47 -31.57
C PRO A 4 -32.81 0.41 -31.35
N SER A 5 -32.03 1.10 -32.19
CA SER A 5 -30.61 1.36 -31.93
C SER A 5 -30.48 2.40 -30.81
N GLY A 6 -30.41 1.92 -29.58
CA GLY A 6 -29.74 2.60 -28.49
C GLY A 6 -28.32 2.03 -28.40
N GLU A 7 -27.36 2.69 -29.04
CA GLU A 7 -25.96 2.48 -28.69
C GLU A 7 -25.66 3.44 -27.52
N ASP A 8 -25.78 2.93 -26.29
CA ASP A 8 -25.14 3.52 -25.13
C ASP A 8 -23.61 3.46 -25.32
N PRO A 9 -22.85 4.51 -24.98
CA PRO A 9 -21.39 4.43 -25.00
C PRO A 9 -20.92 3.45 -23.93
N VAL A 10 -20.30 2.35 -24.36
CA VAL A 10 -19.61 1.40 -23.48
C VAL A 10 -18.49 2.14 -22.74
N PRO A 11 -18.40 2.06 -21.40
CA PRO A 11 -17.32 2.70 -20.66
C PRO A 11 -15.98 2.04 -21.00
N ASP A 12 -15.02 2.87 -21.37
CA ASP A 12 -13.61 2.54 -21.53
C ASP A 12 -13.02 2.24 -20.14
N GLY A 13 -12.81 0.95 -19.85
CA GLY A 13 -12.36 0.50 -18.52
C GLY A 13 -12.23 -1.01 -18.38
N ALA A 14 -11.99 -1.75 -19.48
CA ALA A 14 -11.72 -3.18 -19.42
C ALA A 14 -10.20 -3.40 -19.54
N GLY A 15 -9.62 -3.96 -18.47
CA GLY A 15 -8.20 -4.15 -18.28
C GLY A 15 -7.48 -4.78 -19.48
N ALA A 16 -6.26 -4.31 -19.72
CA ALA A 16 -5.35 -4.87 -20.69
C ALA A 16 -5.20 -6.39 -20.48
N PRO A 17 -5.03 -7.18 -21.57
CA PRO A 17 -4.79 -8.61 -21.44
C PRO A 17 -3.52 -8.84 -20.61
N LEU A 18 -3.66 -9.52 -19.48
CA LEU A 18 -2.54 -9.98 -18.68
C LEU A 18 -1.69 -10.92 -19.54
N ASP A 19 -0.44 -10.55 -19.78
CA ASP A 19 0.53 -11.39 -20.51
C ASP A 19 0.65 -12.73 -19.78
N PRO A 20 0.45 -13.89 -20.45
CA PRO A 20 0.57 -15.20 -19.81
C PRO A 20 1.99 -15.49 -19.27
N ALA A 21 3.00 -14.72 -19.66
CA ALA A 21 4.35 -14.76 -19.10
C ALA A 21 4.60 -13.74 -17.97
N ALA A 22 3.64 -12.85 -17.68
CA ALA A 22 3.73 -11.95 -16.53
C ALA A 22 3.53 -12.73 -15.21
N PRO A 23 4.22 -12.34 -14.13
CA PRO A 23 4.00 -12.94 -12.82
C PRO A 23 2.52 -12.83 -12.44
N ALA A 24 1.89 -13.98 -12.18
CA ALA A 24 0.49 -14.00 -11.76
C ALA A 24 0.36 -13.37 -10.35
N PRO A 25 -0.57 -12.42 -10.14
CA PRO A 25 -0.76 -11.83 -8.83
C PRO A 25 -1.16 -12.90 -7.81
N LEU A 26 -0.57 -12.84 -6.61
CA LEU A 26 -0.71 -13.89 -5.58
C LEU A 26 -2.13 -14.09 -5.03
N GLY A 27 -3.08 -13.22 -5.37
CA GLY A 27 -4.50 -13.37 -5.03
C GLY A 27 -4.81 -13.29 -3.53
N VAL A 28 -3.88 -12.80 -2.70
CA VAL A 28 -4.07 -12.66 -1.27
C VAL A 28 -4.93 -11.42 -1.00
N PRO A 29 -6.13 -11.55 -0.41
CA PRO A 29 -6.96 -10.40 -0.09
C PRO A 29 -6.25 -9.52 0.96
N ARG A 30 -5.87 -8.31 0.58
CA ARG A 30 -5.27 -7.32 1.50
C ARG A 30 -6.40 -6.48 2.11
N THR A 31 -6.70 -6.71 3.38
CA THR A 31 -7.54 -5.78 4.17
C THR A 31 -6.63 -4.67 4.68
N ALA A 32 -7.04 -3.41 4.53
CA ALA A 32 -6.29 -2.28 5.09
C ALA A 32 -6.05 -2.52 6.59
N THR A 33 -4.81 -2.34 7.01
CA THR A 33 -4.40 -2.64 8.39
C THR A 33 -4.87 -1.56 9.36
N GLY A 34 -5.18 -0.36 8.85
CA GLY A 34 -5.59 0.80 9.65
C GLY A 34 -4.41 1.65 10.11
N ASP A 35 -3.18 1.24 9.80
CA ASP A 35 -1.97 2.05 9.99
C ASP A 35 -1.49 2.58 8.64
N ALA A 36 -1.43 3.91 8.50
CA ALA A 36 -1.10 4.57 7.24
C ALA A 36 0.31 4.25 6.74
N GLY A 37 1.27 3.99 7.64
CA GLY A 37 2.64 3.63 7.26
C GLY A 37 2.72 2.21 6.71
N VAL A 38 2.03 1.27 7.35
CA VAL A 38 1.93 -0.11 6.86
C VAL A 38 1.16 -0.17 5.55
N ASP A 39 0.03 0.53 5.45
CA ASP A 39 -0.81 0.53 4.25
C ASP A 39 -0.07 1.14 3.03
N ALA A 40 0.71 2.21 3.23
CA ALA A 40 1.55 2.79 2.19
C ALA A 40 2.68 1.83 1.72
N GLY A 41 3.29 1.08 2.64
CA GLY A 41 4.28 0.05 2.29
C GLY A 41 3.68 -1.09 1.46
N LEU A 42 2.43 -1.49 1.74
CA LEU A 42 1.71 -2.51 0.99
C LEU A 42 1.29 -2.03 -0.41
N GLU A 43 0.91 -0.76 -0.54
CA GLU A 43 0.63 -0.14 -1.85
C GLU A 43 1.89 -0.13 -2.73
N ARG A 44 3.03 0.31 -2.18
CA ARG A 44 4.31 0.31 -2.90
C ARG A 44 4.77 -1.10 -3.29
N LEU A 45 4.46 -2.11 -2.48
CA LEU A 45 4.72 -3.50 -2.83
C LEU A 45 3.85 -3.97 -4.01
N ALA A 46 2.62 -3.47 -4.14
CA ALA A 46 1.79 -3.77 -5.30
C ALA A 46 2.33 -3.16 -6.60
N ASP A 47 3.07 -2.04 -6.53
CA ASP A 47 3.80 -1.51 -7.69
C ASP A 47 4.93 -2.44 -8.14
N ALA A 48 5.59 -3.14 -7.19
CA ALA A 48 6.62 -4.14 -7.47
C ALA A 48 6.10 -5.29 -8.34
N ASP A 49 4.86 -5.74 -8.12
CA ASP A 49 4.23 -6.82 -8.90
C ASP A 49 4.18 -6.50 -10.41
N HIS A 50 4.28 -5.22 -10.78
CA HIS A 50 4.22 -4.73 -12.16
C HIS A 50 5.60 -4.37 -12.75
N LEU A 51 6.65 -4.34 -11.93
CA LEU A 51 8.01 -4.03 -12.36
C LEU A 51 8.69 -5.27 -12.99
N PRO A 52 9.70 -5.10 -13.86
CA PRO A 52 10.59 -6.18 -14.23
C PRO A 52 11.45 -6.60 -13.01
N THR A 53 11.91 -7.85 -12.98
CA THR A 53 12.60 -8.46 -11.82
C THR A 53 13.83 -7.66 -11.36
N GLU A 54 14.51 -6.96 -12.28
CA GLU A 54 15.64 -6.10 -11.98
C GLU A 54 15.27 -4.92 -11.06
N GLY A 55 14.03 -4.43 -11.12
CA GLY A 55 13.51 -3.35 -10.28
C GLY A 55 12.87 -3.81 -8.97
N HIS A 56 12.65 -5.13 -8.79
CA HIS A 56 11.97 -5.66 -7.60
C HIS A 56 12.80 -5.44 -6.34
N VAL A 57 14.12 -5.64 -6.42
CA VAL A 57 15.02 -5.57 -5.25
C VAL A 57 14.96 -4.19 -4.59
N GLU A 58 15.03 -3.12 -5.37
CA GLU A 58 14.99 -1.74 -4.86
C GLU A 58 13.66 -1.42 -4.17
N VAL A 59 12.54 -1.97 -4.68
CA VAL A 59 11.23 -1.82 -4.06
C VAL A 59 11.13 -2.63 -2.77
N TYR A 60 11.60 -3.87 -2.76
CA TYR A 60 11.60 -4.72 -1.56
C TYR A 60 12.40 -4.10 -0.41
N GLU A 61 13.60 -3.60 -0.68
CA GLU A 61 14.47 -3.01 0.34
C GLU A 61 13.86 -1.75 0.97
N ASP A 62 13.29 -0.87 0.14
CA ASP A 62 12.63 0.34 0.63
C ASP A 62 11.37 0.02 1.44
N VAL A 63 10.53 -0.91 0.95
CA VAL A 63 9.35 -1.38 1.70
C VAL A 63 9.76 -2.04 3.01
N HIS A 64 10.80 -2.86 3.01
CA HIS A 64 11.28 -3.55 4.22
C HIS A 64 11.78 -2.54 5.26
N ARG A 65 12.52 -1.52 4.82
CA ARG A 65 12.98 -0.44 5.68
C ARG A 65 11.80 0.37 6.25
N GLY A 66 10.87 0.80 5.40
CA GLY A 66 9.70 1.58 5.81
C GLY A 66 8.84 0.84 6.83
N LEU A 67 8.51 -0.43 6.55
CA LEU A 67 7.75 -1.27 7.48
C LEU A 67 8.48 -1.46 8.81
N ARG A 68 9.80 -1.67 8.79
CA ARG A 68 10.58 -1.83 10.02
C ARG A 68 10.57 -0.56 10.86
N GLU A 69 10.71 0.61 10.24
CA GLU A 69 10.65 1.89 10.94
C GLU A 69 9.27 2.13 11.55
N THR A 70 8.18 1.91 10.79
CA THR A 70 6.81 2.02 11.29
C THR A 70 6.52 1.08 12.45
N LEU A 71 6.89 -0.20 12.33
CA LEU A 71 6.68 -1.18 13.40
C LEU A 71 7.50 -0.86 14.65
N THR A 72 8.72 -0.34 14.49
CA THR A 72 9.55 0.13 15.61
C THR A 72 8.89 1.31 16.32
N ALA A 73 8.31 2.25 15.58
CA ALA A 73 7.59 3.39 16.15
C ALA A 73 6.34 2.96 16.92
N LEU A 74 5.61 1.96 16.43
CA LEU A 74 4.45 1.39 17.12
C LEU A 74 4.87 0.67 18.42
N ASP A 75 5.98 -0.07 18.41
CA ASP A 75 6.51 -0.77 19.58
C ASP A 75 7.02 0.21 20.66
N ALA A 76 7.61 1.35 20.25
CA ALA A 76 8.10 2.36 21.18
C ALA A 76 6.98 3.05 21.99
N GLY A 77 5.73 2.99 21.52
CA GLY A 77 4.58 3.62 22.16
C GLY A 77 4.69 5.15 22.27
N PRO A 78 3.69 5.83 22.85
CA PRO A 78 3.73 7.28 23.01
C PRO A 78 4.82 7.67 24.01
N VAL A 79 5.75 8.54 23.59
CA VAL A 79 6.73 9.10 24.51
C VAL A 79 6.00 10.04 25.49
N PRO A 80 6.13 9.84 26.82
CA PRO A 80 5.47 10.72 27.78
C PRO A 80 5.95 12.16 27.61
N ALA A 81 4.99 13.10 27.63
CA ALA A 81 5.29 14.52 27.52
C ALA A 81 6.20 14.98 28.68
N PRO A 82 7.13 15.92 28.44
CA PRO A 82 7.96 16.45 29.51
C PRO A 82 7.08 17.07 30.59
N VAL A 83 7.17 16.55 31.82
CA VAL A 83 6.47 17.15 32.96
C VAL A 83 7.15 18.48 33.30
N PRO A 84 6.39 19.59 33.46
CA PRO A 84 6.97 20.84 33.90
C PRO A 84 7.62 20.64 35.29
N PRO A 85 8.79 21.25 35.54
CA PRO A 85 9.40 21.16 36.86
C PRO A 85 8.42 21.76 37.86
N TYR A 86 8.05 20.97 38.88
CA TYR A 86 7.21 21.44 39.96
C TYR A 86 7.88 22.68 40.55
N ASP A 87 7.18 23.81 40.50
CA ASP A 87 7.56 24.99 41.28
C ASP A 87 7.50 24.56 42.73
N HIS A 88 8.66 24.34 43.35
CA HIS A 88 8.77 24.10 44.79
C HIS A 88 8.46 25.42 45.50
N ARG A 89 7.18 25.78 45.49
CA ARG A 89 6.60 26.85 46.28
C ARG A 89 6.48 26.35 47.71
N SER A 90 7.46 26.72 48.54
CA SER A 90 7.29 27.21 49.92
C SER A 90 8.65 27.51 50.55
#